data_AF-A0A8T5J6W3-F1
#
_entry.id   AF-A0A8T5J6W3-F1
#
_cell.length_a   1.000
_cell.length_b   1.000
_cell.length_c   1.000
_cell.angle_alpha   90.00
_cell.angle_beta   90.00
_cell.angle_gamma   90.00
#
_symmetry.space_group_name_H-M   'P 1'
#
loop_
_entity.id
_entity.type
_entity.pdbx_description
1 polymer ?
#
loop_
_entity_poly.entity_id
_entity_poly.type
_entity_poly.pdbx_seq_one_letter_code
_entity_poly.pdbx_strand_id
1 'polypeptide(L)'
;MSGRGLDHLIEQNETDLGFLSAYGGGESPEELLALIQQSICDEMNIEINDEGILFVLVAKNLPLVASDINRRGFLNGELKPEGVTVTITDYGPEQKRFIERLVEFICSE
;
A
#
# COMPACT_ATOMS: atom_id res chain seq x y z
N MET A 1 32.03 14.12 -33.95
CA MET A 1 30.65 14.49 -33.59
C MET A 1 29.94 13.21 -33.15
N SER A 2 30.11 12.82 -31.88
CA SER A 2 29.53 11.59 -31.32
C SER A 2 28.66 12.01 -30.14
N GLY A 3 27.34 11.89 -30.29
CA GLY A 3 26.38 12.34 -29.28
C GLY A 3 24.93 12.08 -29.68
N ARG A 4 24.67 10.98 -30.40
CA ARG A 4 23.31 10.57 -30.84
C ARG A 4 23.19 9.06 -30.79
N GLY A 5 23.27 8.49 -29.60
CA GLY A 5 23.18 7.04 -29.41
C GLY A 5 22.58 6.64 -28.06
N LEU A 6 22.70 7.47 -27.04
CA LEU A 6 22.14 7.18 -25.72
C LEU A 6 20.71 7.70 -25.55
N ASP A 7 20.37 8.87 -26.10
CA ASP A 7 19.02 9.45 -25.95
C ASP A 7 17.91 8.58 -26.58
N HIS A 8 18.16 7.96 -27.75
CA HIS A 8 17.20 7.05 -28.40
C HIS A 8 17.08 5.68 -27.68
N LEU A 9 18.05 5.27 -26.86
CA LEU A 9 17.96 4.01 -26.11
C LEU A 9 17.17 4.17 -24.80
N ILE A 10 17.09 5.40 -24.28
CA ILE A 10 16.27 5.74 -23.13
C ILE A 10 14.79 5.82 -23.56
N GLU A 11 14.51 6.43 -24.73
CA GLU A 11 13.16 6.56 -25.29
C GLU A 11 12.52 5.20 -25.65
N GLN A 12 13.32 4.17 -25.95
CA GLN A 12 12.83 2.81 -26.24
C GLN A 12 12.54 1.95 -24.99
N ASN A 13 12.92 2.41 -23.79
CA ASN A 13 12.65 1.72 -22.53
C ASN A 13 11.58 2.43 -21.67
N GLU A 14 10.83 3.41 -22.22
CA GLU A 14 9.56 3.87 -21.66
C GLU A 14 8.46 2.79 -21.82
N THR A 15 8.80 1.53 -21.57
CA THR A 15 7.86 0.42 -21.64
C THR A 15 7.22 0.24 -20.27
N ASP A 16 5.96 0.66 -20.19
CA ASP A 16 4.95 0.34 -19.17
C ASP A 16 5.36 0.53 -17.69
N LEU A 17 5.36 1.79 -17.23
CA LEU A 17 5.20 2.08 -15.78
C LEU A 17 4.02 1.29 -15.17
N GLY A 18 2.96 1.06 -15.95
CA GLY A 18 1.79 0.26 -15.54
C GLY A 18 2.07 -1.23 -15.34
N PHE A 19 3.11 -1.79 -15.95
CA PHE A 19 3.50 -3.20 -15.74
C PHE A 19 4.34 -3.36 -14.47
N LEU A 20 5.17 -2.36 -14.13
CA LEU A 20 5.97 -2.37 -12.89
C LEU A 20 5.12 -2.03 -11.66
N SER A 21 4.12 -1.14 -11.78
CA SER A 21 3.18 -0.86 -10.67
C SER A 21 2.38 -2.09 -10.25
N ALA A 22 2.14 -3.05 -11.15
CA ALA A 22 1.49 -4.32 -10.81
C ALA A 22 2.34 -5.20 -9.86
N TYR A 23 3.65 -4.97 -9.77
CA TYR A 23 4.56 -5.69 -8.87
C TYR A 23 4.81 -5.00 -7.54
N GLY A 24 4.33 -3.76 -7.39
CA GLY A 24 4.43 -2.98 -6.17
C GLY A 24 5.86 -2.50 -5.84
N GLY A 25 5.98 -1.28 -5.32
CA GLY A 25 7.22 -0.74 -4.77
C GLY A 25 7.95 0.25 -5.68
N GLY A 26 7.21 1.01 -6.47
CA GLY A 26 7.73 2.12 -7.29
C GLY A 26 6.93 3.41 -7.17
N GLU A 27 5.84 3.39 -6.40
CA GLU A 27 4.95 4.51 -6.17
C GLU A 27 5.61 5.58 -5.30
N SER A 28 5.36 6.85 -5.62
CA SER A 28 5.65 7.91 -4.67
C SER A 28 4.74 7.77 -3.43
N PRO A 29 5.13 8.30 -2.26
CA PRO A 29 4.27 8.29 -1.07
C PRO A 29 2.87 8.89 -1.35
N GLU A 30 2.77 9.90 -2.22
CA GLU A 30 1.51 10.51 -2.61
C GLU A 30 0.65 9.59 -3.49
N GLU A 31 1.26 8.87 -4.43
CA GLU A 31 0.56 7.88 -5.26
C GLU A 31 0.06 6.71 -4.41
N LEU A 32 0.91 6.22 -3.50
CA LEU A 32 0.57 5.17 -2.55
C LEU A 32 -0.60 5.58 -1.67
N LEU A 33 -0.59 6.81 -1.15
CA LEU A 33 -1.70 7.38 -0.39
C LEU A 33 -2.98 7.39 -1.24
N ALA A 34 -2.93 7.88 -2.47
CA ALA A 34 -4.10 7.98 -3.34
C ALA A 34 -4.72 6.61 -3.67
N LEU A 35 -3.90 5.56 -3.81
CA LEU A 35 -4.36 4.19 -4.04
C LEU A 35 -5.05 3.60 -2.80
N ILE A 36 -4.44 3.79 -1.63
CA ILE A 36 -4.99 3.34 -0.35
C ILE A 36 -6.30 4.09 -0.06
N GLN A 37 -6.35 5.41 -0.30
CA GLN A 37 -7.54 6.25 -0.11
C GLN A 37 -8.77 5.76 -0.88
N GLN A 38 -8.58 5.19 -2.07
CA GLN A 38 -9.69 4.65 -2.88
C GLN A 38 -10.31 3.39 -2.28
N SER A 39 -9.61 2.72 -1.37
CA SER A 39 -10.00 1.41 -0.85
C SER A 39 -10.38 1.43 0.62
N ILE A 40 -10.15 2.52 1.35
CA ILE A 40 -10.49 2.66 2.78
C ILE A 40 -11.89 3.24 3.01
N CYS A 41 -12.39 3.15 4.25
CA CYS A 41 -13.61 3.80 4.73
C CYS A 41 -13.31 4.88 5.79
N ASP A 42 -14.32 5.66 6.18
CA ASP A 42 -14.18 6.85 7.05
C ASP A 42 -13.61 6.53 8.46
N GLU A 43 -13.75 5.29 8.92
CA GLU A 43 -13.23 4.82 10.21
C GLU A 43 -11.72 4.50 10.18
N MET A 44 -11.11 4.44 9.01
CA MET A 44 -9.69 4.12 8.83
C MET A 44 -8.85 5.39 8.72
N ASN A 45 -7.89 5.56 9.61
CA ASN A 45 -6.97 6.69 9.57
C ASN A 45 -5.69 6.31 8.84
N ILE A 46 -5.26 7.15 7.92
CA ILE A 46 -4.01 6.99 7.19
C ILE A 46 -3.18 8.27 7.22
N GLU A 47 -1.86 8.14 7.36
CA GLU A 47 -0.93 9.26 7.42
C GLU A 47 0.36 8.93 6.65
N ILE A 48 0.95 9.91 5.95
CA ILE A 48 2.23 9.73 5.27
C ILE A 48 3.36 9.79 6.31
N ASN A 49 4.27 8.83 6.27
CA ASN A 49 5.47 8.75 7.09
C ASN A 49 6.71 8.55 6.21
N ASP A 50 7.91 8.71 6.78
CA ASP A 50 9.19 8.59 6.05
C ASP A 50 9.42 7.20 5.42
N GLU A 51 8.79 6.16 5.98
CA GLU A 51 8.90 4.77 5.50
C GLU A 51 7.78 4.36 4.53
N GLY A 52 6.66 5.10 4.46
CA GLY A 52 5.46 4.70 3.72
C GLY A 52 4.18 5.34 4.29
N ILE A 53 3.06 4.63 4.23
CA ILE A 53 1.76 5.11 4.75
C ILE A 53 1.44 4.41 6.06
N LEU A 54 1.40 5.16 7.15
CA LEU A 54 0.89 4.68 8.43
C LEU A 54 -0.62 4.45 8.32
N PHE A 55 -1.05 3.22 8.57
CA PHE A 55 -2.45 2.82 8.63
C PHE A 55 -2.83 2.50 10.07
N VAL A 56 -3.91 3.13 10.55
CA VAL A 56 -4.43 2.96 11.91
C VAL A 56 -5.92 2.69 11.85
N LEU A 57 -6.33 1.58 12.45
CA LEU A 57 -7.74 1.23 12.63
C LEU A 57 -8.00 0.80 14.07
N VAL A 58 -8.98 1.44 14.71
CA VAL A 58 -9.42 1.13 16.08
C VAL A 58 -10.77 0.43 16.00
N ALA A 59 -10.77 -0.89 16.15
CA ALA A 59 -11.98 -1.70 16.17
C ALA A 59 -11.75 -2.98 16.98
N LYS A 60 -12.81 -3.49 17.61
CA LYS A 60 -12.74 -4.72 18.41
C LYS A 60 -12.95 -5.94 17.53
N ASN A 61 -12.28 -7.04 17.88
CA ASN A 61 -12.44 -8.35 17.22
C ASN A 61 -12.17 -8.32 15.71
N LEU A 62 -11.13 -7.59 15.29
CA LEU A 62 -10.71 -7.53 13.90
C LEU A 62 -10.51 -8.95 13.31
N PRO A 63 -10.94 -9.21 12.07
CA PRO A 63 -10.78 -10.51 11.41
C PRO A 63 -9.35 -10.71 10.88
N LEU A 64 -8.35 -10.27 11.63
CA LEU A 64 -6.94 -10.30 11.27
C LEU A 64 -6.17 -11.31 12.12
N VAL A 65 -5.14 -11.90 11.52
CA VAL A 65 -4.15 -12.70 12.24
C VAL A 65 -2.77 -12.06 12.10
N ALA A 66 -1.84 -12.41 13.00
CA ALA A 66 -0.48 -11.85 12.98
C ALA A 66 0.23 -12.02 11.63
N SER A 67 -0.09 -13.06 10.85
CA SER A 67 0.50 -13.24 9.51
C SER A 67 0.01 -12.23 8.47
N ASP A 68 -1.05 -11.48 8.72
CA ASP A 68 -1.55 -10.46 7.78
C ASP A 68 -0.67 -9.20 7.80
N ILE A 69 -0.15 -8.83 8.97
CA ILE A 69 0.71 -7.64 9.17
C ILE A 69 2.22 -7.94 9.00
N ASN A 70 2.61 -9.21 8.89
CA ASN A 70 4.00 -9.64 8.73
C ASN A 70 4.38 -9.97 7.28
N ARG A 71 3.51 -9.63 6.31
CA ARG A 71 3.77 -9.89 4.88
C ARG A 71 4.66 -8.78 4.29
N ARG A 72 5.25 -9.06 3.13
CA ARG A 72 5.96 -8.04 2.33
C ARG A 72 5.03 -6.86 2.07
N GLY A 73 5.55 -5.64 2.20
CA GLY A 73 4.80 -4.40 2.01
C GLY A 73 4.16 -3.85 3.27
N PHE A 74 4.33 -4.55 4.41
CA PHE A 74 3.98 -4.06 5.73
C PHE A 74 5.24 -3.94 6.61
N LEU A 75 5.35 -2.82 7.32
CA LEU A 75 6.38 -2.54 8.31
C LEU A 75 5.75 -2.16 9.65
N ASN A 76 6.47 -2.41 10.74
CA ASN A 76 6.07 -2.01 12.10
C ASN A 76 4.62 -2.40 12.47
N GLY A 77 4.17 -3.57 11.97
CA GLY A 77 2.83 -4.08 12.23
C GLY A 77 2.62 -4.43 13.70
N GLU A 78 1.60 -3.84 14.31
CA GLU A 78 1.15 -4.13 15.66
C GLU A 78 -0.35 -4.45 15.63
N LEU A 79 -0.70 -5.69 16.00
CA LEU A 79 -2.09 -6.15 16.11
C LEU A 79 -2.47 -6.28 17.59
N LYS A 80 -3.43 -5.48 18.02
CA LYS A 80 -4.01 -5.51 19.38
C LYS A 80 -5.46 -5.98 19.31
N PRO A 81 -6.05 -6.47 20.43
CA PRO A 81 -7.48 -6.81 20.47
C PRO A 81 -8.43 -5.65 20.16
N GLU A 82 -7.93 -4.41 20.31
CA GLU A 82 -8.68 -3.16 20.16
C GLU A 82 -8.38 -2.43 18.84
N GLY A 83 -7.47 -2.94 18.02
CA GLY A 83 -7.11 -2.28 16.77
C GLY A 83 -5.84 -2.82 16.13
N VAL A 84 -5.53 -2.28 14.95
CA VAL A 84 -4.33 -2.60 14.18
C VAL A 84 -3.62 -1.30 13.79
N THR A 85 -2.29 -1.34 13.85
CA THR A 85 -1.42 -0.28 13.35
C THR A 85 -0.36 -0.92 12.47
N VAL A 86 -0.16 -0.41 11.27
CA VAL A 86 0.85 -0.94 10.35
C VAL A 86 1.28 0.13 9.37
N THR A 87 2.56 0.15 8.99
CA THR A 87 3.05 1.02 7.91
C THR A 87 3.01 0.23 6.60
N ILE A 88 2.25 0.71 5.62
CA ILE A 88 2.15 0.15 4.28
C ILE A 88 3.23 0.82 3.42
N THR A 89 4.16 0.02 2.88
CA THR A 89 5.27 0.53 2.05
C THR A 89 5.11 0.20 0.57
N ASP A 90 4.08 -0.57 0.23
CA ASP A 90 3.85 -1.12 -1.10
C ASP A 90 2.34 -1.40 -1.25
N TYR A 91 1.76 -1.23 -2.44
CA TYR A 91 0.33 -1.49 -2.67
C TYR A 91 0.09 -2.55 -3.73
N GLY A 92 0.25 -3.81 -3.31
CA GLY A 92 -0.05 -4.97 -4.13
C GLY A 92 -1.40 -5.64 -3.82
N PRO A 93 -1.65 -6.81 -4.42
CA PRO A 93 -2.85 -7.62 -4.17
C PRO A 93 -3.05 -7.98 -2.69
N GLU A 94 -1.95 -8.17 -1.96
CA GLU A 94 -1.98 -8.53 -0.53
C GLU A 94 -2.46 -7.37 0.34
N GLN A 95 -1.98 -6.15 0.10
CA GLN A 95 -2.39 -4.93 0.82
C GLN A 95 -3.82 -4.55 0.47
N LYS A 96 -4.17 -4.62 -0.81
CA LYS A 96 -5.54 -4.41 -1.25
C LYS A 96 -6.50 -5.37 -0.55
N ARG A 97 -6.19 -6.68 -0.54
CA ARG A 97 -7.01 -7.69 0.15
C ARG A 97 -7.08 -7.45 1.67
N PHE A 98 -6.00 -6.98 2.29
CA PHE A 98 -6.00 -6.62 3.70
C PHE A 98 -7.00 -5.50 4.00
N ILE A 99 -6.98 -4.42 3.21
CA ILE A 99 -7.89 -3.30 3.36
C ILE A 99 -9.34 -3.71 3.06
N GLU A 100 -9.57 -4.41 1.94
CA GLU A 100 -10.92 -4.88 1.55
C GLU A 100 -11.57 -5.71 2.65
N ARG A 101 -10.83 -6.62 3.30
CA ARG A 101 -11.35 -7.42 4.42
C ARG A 101 -11.73 -6.58 5.63
N LEU A 102 -10.99 -5.51 5.89
CA LEU A 102 -11.30 -4.58 6.99
C LEU A 102 -12.50 -3.71 6.66
N VAL A 103 -12.62 -3.23 5.42
CA VAL A 103 -13.79 -2.48 4.95
C VAL A 103 -15.03 -3.36 4.97
N GLU A 104 -14.95 -4.59 4.48
CA GLU A 104 -16.05 -5.55 4.57
C GLU A 104 -16.49 -5.76 6.02
N PHE A 105 -15.56 -5.83 6.96
CA PHE A 105 -15.89 -6.01 8.38
C PHE A 105 -16.59 -4.78 8.97
N ILE A 106 -16.12 -3.57 8.68
CA ILE A 106 -16.68 -2.32 9.22
C ILE A 106 -18.01 -1.98 8.55
N CYS A 107 -18.11 -2.12 7.22
CA CYS A 107 -19.30 -1.76 6.47
C CYS A 107 -20.39 -2.85 6.43
N SER A 108 -20.09 -4.08 6.87
CA SER A 108 -21.10 -5.15 6.99
C SER A 108 -21.81 -5.17 8.35
N GLU A 109 -21.52 -4.21 9.24
CA GLU A 109 -22.30 -3.95 10.46
C GLU A 109 -23.36 -2.85 10.26
#